data_AF-A0A7C1N168-F1
#
_entry.id   AF-A0A7C1N168-F1
#
_cell.length_a   1.000
_cell.length_b   1.000
_cell.length_c   1.000
_cell.angle_alpha   90.00
_cell.angle_beta   90.00
_cell.angle_gamma   90.00
#
_symmetry.space_group_name_H-M   'P 1'
#
loop_
_entity.id
_entity.type
_entity.pdbx_description
1 polymer ?
#
loop_
_entity_poly.entity_id
_entity_poly.type
_entity_poly.pdbx_seq_one_letter_code
_entity_poly.pdbx_strand_id
1 'polypeptide(L)' 'MSQADILYFMEKEKGWLATEEIVTGTKINYGAAIRALNAMLKFDEVMRRAKKYKKNYAIYRVYLWKAK' A
#
# COMPACT_ATOMS: atom_id res chain seq x y z
N MET A 1 9.40 10.22 4.85
CA MET A 1 8.25 9.91 3.96
C MET A 1 6.96 9.80 4.76
N SER A 2 5.87 10.34 4.21
CA SER A 2 4.51 10.43 4.73
C SER A 2 3.53 9.56 3.91
N GLN A 3 2.25 9.55 4.28
CA GLN A 3 1.17 8.88 3.51
C GLN A 3 1.10 9.39 2.05
N ALA A 4 1.37 10.68 1.83
CA ALA A 4 1.33 11.29 0.50
C ALA A 4 2.37 10.71 -0.46
N ASP A 5 3.55 10.34 0.04
CA ASP A 5 4.62 9.75 -0.78
C ASP A 5 4.24 8.35 -1.30
N ILE A 6 3.48 7.60 -0.49
CA ILE A 6 2.92 6.30 -0.90
C ILE A 6 1.89 6.49 -2.01
N LEU A 7 0.97 7.45 -1.87
CA LEU A 7 -0.02 7.75 -2.91
C LEU A 7 0.66 8.15 -4.21
N TYR A 8 1.63 9.08 -4.15
CA TYR A 8 2.37 9.53 -5.32
C TYR A 8 3.11 8.39 -6.03
N PHE A 9 3.73 7.49 -5.26
CA PHE A 9 4.37 6.30 -5.83
C PHE A 9 3.35 5.37 -6.51
N MET A 10 2.21 5.13 -5.87
CA MET A 10 1.14 4.28 -6.43
C MET A 10 0.51 4.89 -7.69
N GLU A 11 0.37 6.21 -7.77
CA GLU A 11 -0.10 6.93 -8.96
C GLU A 11 0.85 6.77 -10.14
N LYS A 12 2.17 6.79 -9.87
CA LYS A 12 3.19 6.63 -10.91
C LYS A 12 3.28 5.21 -11.45
N GLU A 13 3.35 4.22 -10.56
CA GLU A 13 3.61 2.83 -10.95
C GLU A 13 2.38 2.12 -11.53
N LYS A 14 1.16 2.68 -11.35
CA LYS A 14 -0.11 2.20 -11.92
C LYS A 14 -0.27 0.67 -11.92
N GLY A 15 -0.86 0.11 -10.86
CA GLY A 15 -1.14 -1.32 -10.83
C GLY A 15 -1.29 -1.90 -9.43
N TRP A 16 -1.34 -3.22 -9.36
CA TRP A 16 -1.41 -3.95 -8.09
C TRP A 16 -0.02 -4.11 -7.48
N LEU A 17 0.29 -3.24 -6.53
CA LEU A 17 1.60 -3.18 -5.87
C LEU A 17 1.58 -3.97 -4.56
N ALA A 18 2.59 -4.79 -4.32
CA ALA A 18 2.83 -5.40 -3.03
C ALA A 18 3.31 -4.35 -2.02
N THR A 19 3.01 -4.56 -0.73
CA THR A 19 3.54 -3.72 0.35
C THR A 19 5.06 -3.57 0.29
N GLU A 20 5.79 -4.61 -0.11
CA GLU A 20 7.26 -4.58 -0.27
C GLU A 20 7.72 -3.69 -1.42
N GLU A 21 6.99 -3.67 -2.54
CA GLU A 21 7.28 -2.80 -3.68
C GLU A 21 7.09 -1.33 -3.28
N ILE A 22 6.04 -1.04 -2.49
CA ILE A 22 5.80 0.30 -1.93
C ILE A 22 6.89 0.69 -0.94
N VAL A 23 7.26 -0.20 -0.04
CA VAL A 23 8.34 0.04 0.95
C VAL A 23 9.66 0.32 0.25
N THR A 24 9.99 -0.46 -0.78
CA THR A 24 11.22 -0.29 -1.56
C THR A 24 11.19 1.01 -2.37
N GLY A 25 10.09 1.26 -3.09
CA GLY A 25 9.94 2.43 -3.95
C GLY A 25 9.84 3.75 -3.21
N THR A 26 9.25 3.75 -2.01
CA THR A 26 9.13 4.95 -1.17
C THR A 26 10.22 5.04 -0.11
N LYS A 27 11.01 3.98 0.14
CA LYS A 27 11.99 3.89 1.24
C LYS A 27 11.39 4.16 2.63
N ILE A 28 10.08 3.99 2.81
CA ILE A 28 9.41 4.13 4.10
C ILE A 28 9.61 2.86 4.93
N ASN A 29 9.65 2.98 6.27
CA ASN A 29 9.70 1.80 7.13
C ASN A 29 8.46 0.91 6.93
N TYR A 30 8.65 -0.41 6.90
CA TYR A 30 7.59 -1.39 6.68
C TYR A 30 6.38 -1.24 7.62
N GLY A 31 6.61 -1.00 8.92
CA GLY A 31 5.53 -0.80 9.88
C GLY A 31 4.77 0.51 9.64
N ALA A 32 5.46 1.56 9.20
CA ALA A 32 4.82 2.81 8.80
C ALA A 32 4.02 2.66 7.50
N ALA A 33 4.53 1.91 6.51
CA ALA A 33 3.80 1.56 5.29
C ALA A 33 2.49 0.84 5.61
N ILE A 34 2.54 -0.18 6.48
CA ILE A 34 1.34 -0.92 6.87
C ILE A 34 0.32 -0.01 7.56
N ARG A 35 0.77 0.87 8.48
CA ARG A 35 -0.15 1.82 9.13
C ARG A 35 -0.80 2.76 8.13
N ALA A 36 -0.02 3.32 7.20
CA ALA A 36 -0.52 4.18 6.15
C ALA A 36 -1.50 3.45 5.22
N LEU A 37 -1.14 2.25 4.73
CA LEU A 37 -2.01 1.44 3.88
C LEU A 37 -3.30 1.03 4.59
N ASN A 38 -3.25 0.69 5.87
CA ASN A 38 -4.45 0.41 6.66
C ASN A 38 -5.33 1.66 6.86
N ALA A 39 -4.73 2.85 7.00
CA ALA A 39 -5.50 4.09 7.03
C ALA A 39 -6.18 4.35 5.67
N MET A 40 -5.44 4.25 4.57
CA MET A 40 -5.96 4.40 3.20
C MET A 40 -7.09 3.41 2.90
N LEU A 41 -6.98 2.16 3.38
CA LEU A 41 -8.03 1.15 3.26
C LEU A 41 -9.31 1.50 4.01
N LYS A 42 -9.19 2.19 5.16
CA LYS A 42 -10.37 2.64 5.94
C LYS A 42 -11.11 3.80 5.27
N PHE A 43 -10.41 4.60 4.47
CA PHE A 43 -10.97 5.74 3.75
C PHE A 43 -11.31 5.44 2.29
N ASP A 44 -11.30 4.17 1.89
CA ASP A 44 -11.54 3.71 0.51
C ASP A 44 -10.63 4.37 -0.55
N GLU A 45 -9.44 4.83 -0.15
CA GLU A 45 -8.43 5.42 -1.05
C GLU A 45 -7.75 4.32 -1.89
N VAL A 46 -7.50 3.17 -1.27
CA VAL A 46 -6.87 2.00 -1.90
C VAL A 46 -7.73 0.76 -1.69
N MET A 47 -7.71 -0.13 -2.66
CA MET A 47 -8.25 -1.48 -2.54
C MET A 47 -7.12 -2.46 -2.25
N ARG A 48 -7.39 -3.48 -1.44
CA ARG A 48 -6.48 -4.62 -1.28
C ARG A 48 -7.06 -5.89 -1.87
N ARG A 49 -6.20 -6.70 -2.49
CA ARG A 49 -6.48 -8.11 -2.75
C ARG A 49 -5.69 -8.92 -1.73
N ALA A 50 -6.39 -9.42 -0.72
CA ALA A 50 -5.79 -10.33 0.25
C ALA A 50 -5.58 -11.70 -0.40
N LYS A 51 -4.33 -12.09 -0.60
CA LYS A 51 -3.98 -13.49 -0.90
C LYS A 51 -3.83 -14.18 0.46
N LYS A 52 -4.62 -15.24 0.70
CA LYS A 52 -4.67 -15.93 2.00
C LYS A 52 -3.34 -16.64 2.26
N TYR A 53 -2.37 -15.97 2.88
CA TYR A 53 -1.10 -16.58 3.27
C TYR A 53 -1.19 -17.14 4.70
N LYS A 54 -0.83 -18.42 4.86
CA LYS A 54 -0.72 -19.14 6.13
C LYS A 54 0.46 -18.58 6.96
N LYS A 55 0.36 -17.39 7.56
CA LYS A 55 1.13 -16.91 8.73
C LYS A 55 1.05 -15.38 8.77
N ASN A 56 0.37 -14.86 9.79
CA ASN A 56 0.46 -13.57 10.53
C ASN A 56 1.12 -12.30 9.95
N TYR A 57 1.49 -12.22 8.68
CA TYR A 57 1.98 -11.02 8.02
C TYR A 57 1.04 -10.71 6.87
N ALA A 58 0.39 -9.57 6.99
CA ALA A 58 -0.53 -8.99 6.03
C ALA A 58 0.21 -8.54 4.75
N ILE A 59 0.72 -9.48 3.95
CA ILE A 59 1.28 -9.19 2.62
C ILE A 59 0.07 -8.99 1.69
N TYR A 60 -0.25 -7.73 1.40
CA TYR A 60 -1.34 -7.38 0.50
C TYR A 60 -0.77 -6.84 -0.81
N ARG A 61 -1.43 -7.19 -1.92
CA ARG A 61 -1.39 -6.35 -3.12
C ARG A 61 -2.43 -5.26 -2.97
N VAL A 62 -2.00 -4.02 -3.02
CA VAL A 62 -2.85 -2.83 -2.95
C VAL A 62 -2.89 -2.16 -4.31
N TYR A 63 -4.05 -1.58 -4.62
CA TYR A 63 -4.32 -0.85 -5.84
C TYR A 63 -4.92 0.50 -5.47
N LEU A 64 -4.48 1.57 -6.12
CA LEU A 64 -5.05 2.90 -5.91
C LEU A 64 -6.42 2.96 -6.58
N TRP A 65 -7.48 2.95 -5.78
CA TRP A 65 -8.86 2.97 -6.30
C TRP A 65 -9.33 4.38 -6.61
N LYS A 66 -8.94 5.33 -5.75
CA LYS A 66 -9.27 6.74 -5.91
C LYS A 66 -8.00 7.53 -6.23
N ALA A 67 -7.58 7.48 -7.49
CA ALA A 67 -6.70 8.51 -8.03
C ALA A 67 -7.58 9.73 -8.33
N LYS A 68 -7.29 10.87 -7.68
CA LYS A 68 -8.09 12.09 -7.82
C LYS A 68 -7.59 12.93 -8.98
#